data_AF-H2YJY1-F1
#
_entry.id   AF-H2YJY1-F1
#
_cell.length_a   1.000
_cell.length_b   1.000
_cell.length_c   1.000
_cell.angle_alpha   90.00
_cell.angle_beta   90.00
_cell.angle_gamma   90.00
#
_symmetry.space_group_name_H-M   'P 1'
#
loop_
_entity.id
_entity.type
_entity.pdbx_description
1 polymer ?
#
loop_
_entity_poly.entity_id
_entity_poly.type
_entity_poly.pdbx_seq_one_letter_code
_entity_poly.pdbx_strand_id
1 'polypeptide(L)'
;MSVQFAANKLRVPAGFSTLLESLATEVLRQQPADIVAFGSHYFNQLLTERQSTGKLSTFKSTDIEERIYGDSYFGTASKKYRKTTEEIFSGNEYEVAAVKIQTAYRGHTGRTQARAVKNKKNKAATKIQAQYRGHRVRKNRNKFNQNESEPVKDLEEKQMFNDKEYEVAAVKIQTAYRGHAGRTKATKDKAATKIQARYRGYHVRKYYKKKSSESLHSESDVKEKSNEEFGEDEIRAAGIIQQKYRKHRSVKAEKEEIRKQDLAAVKIQRSYRGYRSRKVTAPPSEDIKPGE
;
A
#
# COMPACT_ATOMS: atom_id res chain seq x y z
N MET A 1 -13.98 62.87 -26.28
CA MET A 1 -13.83 62.14 -27.55
C MET A 1 -13.52 60.69 -27.25
N SER A 2 -14.44 59.76 -27.51
CA SER A 2 -14.26 58.33 -27.26
C SER A 2 -13.50 57.69 -28.43
N VAL A 3 -12.32 57.13 -28.15
CA VAL A 3 -11.55 56.37 -29.14
C VAL A 3 -12.27 55.05 -29.41
N GLN A 4 -12.72 54.85 -30.65
CA GLN A 4 -13.32 53.60 -31.09
C GLN A 4 -12.21 52.52 -31.13
N PHE A 5 -12.28 51.53 -30.25
CA PHE A 5 -11.44 50.33 -30.37
C PHE A 5 -11.98 49.48 -31.52
N ALA A 6 -11.30 49.51 -32.67
CA ALA A 6 -11.54 48.54 -33.72
C ALA A 6 -11.22 47.14 -33.17
N ALA A 7 -12.19 46.22 -33.21
CA ALA A 7 -11.97 44.82 -32.87
C ALA A 7 -11.06 44.19 -33.92
N ASN A 8 -9.74 44.27 -33.71
CA ASN A 8 -8.74 43.60 -34.53
C ASN A 8 -8.92 42.08 -34.38
N LYS A 9 -9.74 41.47 -35.25
CA LYS A 9 -9.77 40.02 -35.42
C LYS A 9 -8.42 39.62 -36.00
N LEU A 10 -7.53 39.10 -35.16
CA LEU A 10 -6.25 38.54 -35.59
C LEU A 10 -6.53 37.45 -36.62
N ARG A 11 -6.16 37.69 -37.88
CA ARG A 11 -6.37 36.76 -38.97
C ARG A 11 -5.20 35.79 -38.99
N VAL A 12 -5.50 34.52 -38.72
CA VAL A 12 -4.51 33.43 -38.79
C VAL A 12 -4.02 33.31 -40.25
N PRO A 13 -2.69 33.24 -40.49
CA PRO A 13 -2.15 33.04 -41.83
C PRO A 13 -2.68 31.76 -42.47
N ALA A 14 -2.95 31.82 -43.78
CA ALA A 14 -3.40 30.67 -44.54
C ALA A 14 -2.36 29.53 -44.46
N GLY A 15 -2.80 28.31 -44.14
CA GLY A 15 -1.94 27.14 -43.99
C GLY A 15 -1.33 26.94 -42.59
N PHE A 16 -1.52 27.88 -41.66
CA PHE A 16 -1.05 27.70 -40.28
C PHE A 16 -1.84 26.60 -39.55
N SER A 17 -3.15 26.50 -39.79
CA SER A 17 -3.98 25.43 -39.21
C SER A 17 -3.52 24.05 -39.68
N THR A 18 -3.23 23.89 -40.98
CA THR A 18 -2.77 22.63 -41.56
C THR A 18 -1.40 22.22 -41.03
N LEU A 19 -0.53 23.20 -40.74
CA LEU A 19 0.78 22.97 -40.14
C LEU A 19 0.68 22.48 -38.69
N LEU A 20 -0.27 23.02 -37.92
CA LEU A 20 -0.53 22.57 -36.56
C LEU A 20 -1.21 21.21 -36.51
N GLU A 21 -2.14 20.94 -37.44
CA GLU A 21 -2.75 19.62 -37.61
C GLU A 21 -1.68 18.57 -37.93
N SER A 22 -0.75 18.86 -38.85
CA SER A 22 0.33 17.92 -39.19
C SER A 22 1.25 17.66 -38.01
N LEU A 23 1.65 18.71 -37.27
CA LEU A 23 2.41 18.54 -36.02
C LEU A 23 1.63 17.68 -35.02
N ALA A 24 0.35 17.96 -34.79
CA ALA A 24 -0.47 17.23 -33.83
C ALA A 24 -0.59 15.75 -34.21
N THR A 25 -0.77 15.43 -35.49
CA THR A 25 -0.80 14.04 -35.96
C THR A 25 0.54 13.33 -35.75
N GLU A 26 1.67 13.99 -36.00
CA GLU A 26 2.99 13.39 -35.77
C GLU A 26 3.32 13.23 -34.29
N VAL A 27 2.87 14.15 -33.42
CA VAL A 27 2.96 14.00 -31.96
C VAL A 27 2.14 12.79 -31.49
N LEU A 28 0.91 12.64 -31.99
CA LEU A 28 0.06 11.50 -31.65
C LEU A 28 0.65 10.17 -32.13
N ARG A 29 1.34 10.17 -33.28
CA ARG A 29 1.99 9.00 -33.87
C ARG A 29 3.27 8.60 -33.12
N GLN A 30 4.12 9.55 -32.78
CA GLN A 30 5.44 9.30 -32.20
C GLN A 30 5.43 9.25 -30.66
N GLN A 31 4.40 9.80 -30.00
CA GLN A 31 4.29 9.92 -28.54
C GLN A 31 5.61 10.40 -27.88
N PRO A 32 6.18 11.53 -28.33
CA PRO A 32 7.46 12.01 -27.81
C PRO A 32 7.33 12.43 -26.34
N ALA A 33 8.36 12.14 -25.54
CA ALA A 33 8.40 12.51 -24.12
C ALA A 33 8.48 14.04 -23.91
N ASP A 34 9.06 14.77 -24.87
CA ASP A 34 9.11 16.24 -24.88
C ASP A 34 8.51 16.76 -26.19
N ILE A 35 7.28 17.26 -26.09
CA ILE A 35 6.49 17.76 -27.22
C ILE A 35 7.05 19.08 -27.76
N VAL A 36 7.63 19.92 -26.91
CA VAL A 36 8.12 21.25 -27.30
C VAL A 36 9.42 21.10 -28.08
N ALA A 37 10.36 20.28 -27.57
CA ALA A 37 11.58 19.96 -28.30
C ALA A 37 11.27 19.29 -29.64
N PHE A 38 10.35 18.32 -29.65
CA PHE A 38 9.88 17.66 -30.87
C PHE A 38 9.30 18.64 -31.89
N GLY A 39 8.43 19.55 -31.46
CA GLY A 39 7.84 20.57 -32.33
C GLY A 39 8.89 21.51 -32.92
N SER A 40 9.90 21.91 -32.15
CA SER A 40 10.98 22.77 -32.65
C SER A 40 11.80 22.08 -33.74
N HIS A 41 12.16 20.82 -33.55
CA HIS A 41 12.86 20.01 -34.55
C HIS A 41 12.01 19.79 -35.80
N TYR A 42 10.72 19.49 -35.62
CA TYR A 42 9.77 19.30 -36.71
C TYR A 42 9.69 20.53 -37.62
N PHE A 43 9.53 21.73 -37.05
CA PHE A 43 9.47 22.95 -37.85
C PHE A 43 10.80 23.32 -38.49
N ASN A 44 11.93 23.11 -37.80
CA ASN A 44 13.26 23.35 -38.37
C ASN A 44 13.54 22.46 -39.59
N GLN A 45 13.08 21.21 -39.55
CA GLN A 45 13.20 20.28 -40.67
C GLN A 45 12.33 20.73 -41.86
N LEU A 46 11.07 21.10 -41.62
CA LEU A 46 10.18 21.63 -42.67
C LEU A 46 10.71 22.92 -43.30
N LEU A 47 11.33 23.80 -42.51
CA LEU A 47 11.99 25.00 -43.01
C LEU A 47 13.18 24.68 -43.91
N THR A 48 14.01 23.70 -43.51
CA THR A 48 15.15 23.24 -44.29
C THR A 48 14.73 22.65 -45.64
N GLU A 49 13.67 21.84 -45.64
CA GLU A 49 13.09 21.26 -46.86
C GLU A 49 12.49 22.32 -47.79
N ARG A 50 11.83 23.32 -47.22
CA ARG A 50 11.31 24.46 -47.99
C ARG A 50 12.44 25.25 -48.65
N GLN A 51 13.54 25.47 -47.93
CA GLN A 51 14.70 26.19 -48.44
C GLN A 51 15.44 25.41 -49.52
N SER A 52 15.48 24.07 -49.43
CA SER A 52 16.19 23.23 -50.40
C SER A 52 15.36 22.91 -51.65
N THR A 53 14.04 22.76 -51.54
CA THR A 53 13.17 22.32 -52.65
C THR A 53 12.27 23.41 -53.21
N GLY A 54 12.13 24.54 -52.51
CA GLY A 54 11.26 25.66 -52.89
C GLY A 54 9.75 25.36 -52.80
N LYS A 55 9.35 24.14 -52.39
CA LYS A 55 7.95 23.72 -52.28
C LYS A 55 7.47 23.73 -50.83
N LEU A 56 6.18 24.00 -50.63
CA LEU A 56 5.55 23.96 -49.32
C LEU A 56 5.15 22.51 -48.99
N SER A 57 5.88 21.86 -48.09
CA SER A 57 5.61 20.50 -47.60
C SER A 57 4.45 20.49 -46.58
N THR A 58 3.31 21.08 -46.94
CA THR A 58 2.09 21.01 -46.13
C THR A 58 1.00 20.38 -46.98
N PHE A 59 0.69 19.12 -46.68
CA PHE A 59 -0.36 18.36 -47.34
C PHE A 59 -1.66 18.51 -46.55
N LYS A 60 -2.79 18.65 -47.24
CA LYS A 60 -4.09 18.68 -46.56
C LYS A 60 -4.41 17.28 -46.04
N SER A 61 -5.12 17.21 -44.91
CA SER A 61 -5.59 15.98 -44.27
C SER A 61 -6.52 15.13 -45.17
N THR A 62 -6.82 15.55 -46.39
CA THR A 62 -7.64 14.79 -47.37
C THR A 62 -6.82 13.88 -48.28
N ASP A 63 -5.50 14.04 -48.34
CA ASP A 63 -4.63 13.32 -49.27
C ASP A 63 -3.94 12.11 -48.59
N ILE A 64 -4.61 11.52 -47.59
CA ILE A 64 -4.06 10.51 -46.66
C ILE A 64 -3.85 9.12 -47.31
N GLU A 65 -4.58 8.79 -48.39
CA GLU A 65 -4.57 7.46 -49.02
C GLU A 65 -3.20 7.07 -49.60
N GLU A 66 -2.43 8.00 -50.19
CA GLU A 66 -1.09 7.70 -50.73
C GLU A 66 -0.01 7.48 -49.63
N ARG A 67 -0.28 7.88 -48.38
CA ARG A 67 0.71 7.86 -47.29
C ARG A 67 0.70 6.58 -46.45
N ILE A 68 -0.35 5.76 -46.57
CA ILE A 68 -0.46 4.47 -45.87
C ILE A 68 0.43 3.41 -46.56
N TYR A 69 0.71 3.55 -47.86
CA TYR A 69 1.43 2.55 -48.66
C TYR A 69 2.76 3.01 -49.26
N GLY A 70 3.05 4.30 -49.29
CA GLY A 70 4.33 4.82 -49.79
C GLY A 70 5.40 4.84 -48.71
N ASP A 71 6.51 4.15 -48.96
CA ASP A 71 7.76 4.20 -48.19
C ASP A 71 8.31 5.64 -48.14
N SER A 72 7.77 6.46 -47.24
CA SER A 72 7.99 7.90 -47.28
C SER A 72 8.32 8.54 -45.92
N TYR A 73 9.35 9.39 -46.01
CA TYR A 73 9.69 10.56 -45.20
C TYR A 73 10.22 10.43 -43.77
N PHE A 74 10.00 9.32 -43.04
CA PHE A 74 10.58 9.17 -41.67
C PHE A 74 11.34 7.85 -41.42
N GLY A 75 11.59 7.06 -42.47
CA GLY A 75 12.28 5.77 -42.36
C GLY A 75 13.73 5.86 -41.88
N THR A 76 14.43 6.98 -42.11
CA THR A 76 15.86 7.12 -41.79
C THR A 76 16.12 7.84 -40.46
N ALA A 77 15.25 8.77 -40.04
CA ALA A 77 15.30 9.38 -38.69
C ALA A 77 14.82 8.41 -37.60
N SER A 78 14.00 7.41 -37.97
CA SER A 78 13.56 6.32 -37.08
C SER A 78 14.72 5.49 -36.50
N LYS A 79 15.97 5.61 -36.96
CA LYS A 79 17.11 4.89 -36.36
C LYS A 79 17.80 5.63 -35.23
N LYS A 80 17.64 6.95 -35.10
CA LYS A 80 18.40 7.75 -34.12
C LYS A 80 17.65 8.00 -32.80
N TYR A 81 16.33 7.88 -32.81
CA TYR A 81 15.45 8.15 -31.64
C TYR A 81 14.53 6.99 -31.27
N ARG A 82 14.58 5.89 -32.02
CA ARG A 82 13.89 4.66 -31.64
C ARG A 82 14.83 3.91 -30.71
N LYS A 83 14.57 3.99 -29.41
CA LYS A 83 15.06 2.96 -28.48
C LYS A 83 14.72 1.61 -29.10
N THR A 84 15.72 0.75 -29.26
CA THR A 84 15.48 -0.63 -29.68
C THR A 84 14.58 -1.28 -28.64
N THR A 85 13.79 -2.26 -29.07
CA THR A 85 12.92 -3.03 -28.18
C THR A 85 13.67 -3.50 -26.92
N GLU A 86 14.93 -3.91 -27.06
CA GLU A 86 15.81 -4.31 -25.95
C GLU A 86 16.06 -3.19 -24.90
N GLU A 87 16.14 -1.92 -25.31
CA GLU A 87 16.30 -0.79 -24.37
C GLU A 87 14.97 -0.42 -23.67
N ILE A 88 13.83 -0.61 -24.34
CA ILE A 88 12.49 -0.43 -23.77
C ILE A 88 12.18 -1.54 -22.76
N PHE A 89 12.65 -2.77 -23.03
CA PHE A 89 12.45 -3.94 -22.17
C PHE A 89 13.37 -3.99 -20.93
N SER A 90 14.25 -3.01 -20.73
CA SER A 90 15.16 -2.96 -19.56
C SER A 90 14.53 -2.39 -18.26
N GLY A 91 13.26 -1.97 -18.27
CA GLY A 91 12.64 -1.34 -17.09
C GLY A 91 11.11 -1.41 -17.08
N ASN A 92 10.52 -2.60 -17.14
CA ASN A 92 9.08 -2.74 -17.31
C ASN A 92 8.32 -2.68 -15.96
N GLU A 93 8.14 -1.47 -15.42
CA GLU A 93 7.34 -1.22 -14.21
C GLU A 93 5.91 -1.77 -14.32
N TYR A 94 5.35 -1.81 -15.54
CA TYR A 94 4.01 -2.34 -15.82
C TYR A 94 3.94 -3.87 -15.70
N GLU A 95 4.95 -4.60 -16.17
CA GLU A 95 5.02 -6.05 -15.98
C GLU A 95 5.27 -6.41 -14.52
N VAL A 96 6.14 -5.66 -13.83
CA VAL A 96 6.35 -5.84 -12.38
C VAL A 96 5.05 -5.59 -11.61
N ALA A 97 4.29 -4.55 -11.98
CA ALA A 97 2.97 -4.28 -11.40
C ALA A 97 1.94 -5.37 -11.72
N ALA A 98 1.88 -5.83 -12.98
CA ALA A 98 0.99 -6.89 -13.40
C ALA A 98 1.29 -8.21 -12.67
N VAL A 99 2.56 -8.60 -12.57
CA VAL A 99 2.99 -9.77 -11.80
C VAL A 99 2.65 -9.62 -10.32
N LYS A 100 2.81 -8.45 -9.71
CA LYS A 100 2.39 -8.19 -8.32
C LYS A 100 0.88 -8.37 -8.14
N ILE A 101 0.06 -7.84 -9.04
CA ILE A 101 -1.41 -7.97 -8.97
C ILE A 101 -1.83 -9.42 -9.18
N GLN A 102 -1.27 -10.09 -10.19
CA GLN A 102 -1.58 -11.49 -10.51
C GLN A 102 -1.16 -12.45 -9.39
N THR A 103 0.04 -12.27 -8.81
CA THR A 103 0.52 -13.08 -7.68
C THR A 103 -0.31 -12.82 -6.42
N ALA A 104 -0.69 -11.58 -6.14
CA ALA A 104 -1.57 -11.24 -5.03
C ALA A 104 -2.96 -11.88 -5.20
N TYR A 105 -3.52 -11.82 -6.41
CA TYR A 105 -4.82 -12.41 -6.73
C TYR A 105 -4.80 -13.94 -6.63
N ARG A 106 -3.81 -14.61 -7.22
CA ARG A 106 -3.60 -16.07 -7.09
C ARG A 106 -3.43 -16.49 -5.62
N GLY A 107 -2.69 -15.71 -4.84
CA GLY A 107 -2.55 -15.93 -3.40
C GLY A 107 -3.89 -15.77 -2.66
N HIS A 108 -4.71 -14.79 -3.03
CA HIS A 108 -6.01 -14.55 -2.42
C HIS A 108 -7.00 -15.68 -2.72
N THR A 109 -7.08 -16.13 -3.98
CA THR A 109 -7.97 -17.23 -4.38
C THR A 109 -7.58 -18.53 -3.69
N GLY A 110 -6.29 -18.88 -3.68
CA GLY A 110 -5.78 -20.07 -2.98
C GLY A 110 -6.10 -20.04 -1.47
N ARG A 111 -5.88 -18.91 -0.80
CA ARG A 111 -6.22 -18.76 0.64
C ARG A 111 -7.72 -18.84 0.90
N THR A 112 -8.55 -18.32 0.00
CA THR A 112 -10.01 -18.35 0.12
C THR A 112 -10.54 -19.77 0.00
N GLN A 113 -10.05 -20.54 -0.99
CA GLN A 113 -10.41 -21.95 -1.16
C GLN A 113 -9.95 -22.79 0.03
N ALA A 114 -8.70 -22.61 0.49
CA ALA A 114 -8.19 -23.32 1.66
C ALA A 114 -8.99 -23.01 2.94
N ARG A 115 -9.37 -21.75 3.15
CA ARG A 115 -10.27 -21.34 4.25
C ARG A 115 -11.64 -21.98 4.12
N ALA A 116 -12.22 -22.04 2.91
CA ALA A 116 -13.52 -22.67 2.69
C ALA A 116 -13.51 -24.16 3.05
N VAL A 117 -12.49 -24.90 2.62
CA VAL A 117 -12.30 -26.32 2.97
C VAL A 117 -12.13 -26.50 4.47
N LYS A 118 -11.25 -25.70 5.10
CA LYS A 118 -11.04 -25.74 6.56
C LYS A 118 -12.33 -25.43 7.33
N ASN A 119 -13.09 -24.43 6.89
CA ASN A 119 -14.35 -24.07 7.53
C ASN A 119 -15.40 -25.18 7.40
N LYS A 120 -15.48 -25.87 6.25
CA LYS A 120 -16.35 -27.06 6.10
C LYS A 120 -15.97 -28.17 7.09
N LYS A 121 -14.68 -28.51 7.19
CA LYS A 121 -14.18 -29.51 8.15
C LYS A 121 -14.47 -29.11 9.60
N ASN A 122 -14.23 -27.84 9.95
CA ASN A 122 -14.50 -27.32 11.29
C ASN A 122 -15.99 -27.33 11.65
N LYS A 123 -16.88 -26.98 10.70
CA LYS A 123 -18.33 -27.06 10.90
C LYS A 123 -18.77 -28.49 11.20
N ALA A 124 -18.28 -29.46 10.43
CA ALA A 124 -18.56 -30.88 10.67
C ALA A 124 -18.03 -31.34 12.04
N ALA A 125 -16.78 -31.02 12.37
CA ALA A 125 -16.19 -31.35 13.66
C ALA A 125 -16.98 -30.73 14.83
N THR A 126 -17.41 -29.47 14.70
CA THR A 126 -18.21 -28.79 15.73
C THR A 126 -19.55 -29.49 15.94
N LYS A 127 -20.22 -29.96 14.88
CA LYS A 127 -21.45 -30.75 15.00
C LYS A 127 -21.22 -32.06 15.76
N ILE A 128 -20.20 -32.82 15.40
CA ILE A 128 -19.85 -34.08 16.08
C ILE A 128 -19.52 -33.83 17.55
N GLN A 129 -18.69 -32.82 17.84
CA GLN A 129 -18.30 -32.46 19.20
C GLN A 129 -19.51 -32.02 20.05
N ALA A 130 -20.41 -31.20 19.48
CA ALA A 130 -21.63 -30.77 20.17
C ALA A 130 -22.54 -31.96 20.48
N GLN A 131 -22.72 -32.86 19.50
CA GLN A 131 -23.55 -34.05 19.66
C GLN A 131 -22.97 -35.02 20.70
N TYR A 132 -21.65 -35.24 20.70
CA TYR A 132 -20.97 -36.07 21.69
C TYR A 132 -21.04 -35.47 23.11
N ARG A 133 -20.82 -34.14 23.24
CA ARG A 133 -20.99 -33.45 24.54
C ARG A 133 -22.42 -33.61 25.07
N GLY A 134 -23.43 -33.45 24.20
CA GLY A 134 -24.82 -33.68 24.57
C GLY A 134 -25.12 -35.13 24.95
N HIS A 135 -24.59 -36.10 24.19
CA HIS A 135 -24.73 -37.53 24.49
C HIS A 135 -24.10 -37.89 25.85
N ARG A 136 -22.90 -37.39 26.16
CA ARG A 136 -22.26 -37.59 27.47
C ARG A 136 -23.12 -37.11 28.63
N VAL A 137 -23.70 -35.91 28.53
CA VAL A 137 -24.58 -35.36 29.57
C VAL A 137 -25.83 -36.23 29.75
N ARG A 138 -26.50 -36.62 28.65
CA ARG A 138 -27.70 -37.47 28.71
C ARG A 138 -27.41 -38.87 29.24
N LYS A 139 -26.30 -39.49 28.83
CA LYS A 139 -25.87 -40.81 29.32
C LYS A 139 -25.57 -40.78 30.83
N ASN A 140 -24.90 -39.73 31.30
CA ASN A 140 -24.61 -39.58 32.72
C ASN A 140 -25.90 -39.33 33.51
N ARG A 141 -26.80 -38.47 33.04
CA ARG A 141 -28.11 -38.23 33.68
C ARG A 141 -28.95 -39.51 33.79
N ASN A 142 -28.97 -40.34 32.74
CA ASN A 142 -29.70 -41.61 32.78
C ASN A 142 -29.10 -42.63 33.76
N LYS A 143 -27.78 -42.61 33.99
CA LYS A 143 -27.14 -43.42 35.04
C LYS A 143 -27.50 -42.95 36.45
N PHE A 144 -27.64 -41.64 36.66
CA PHE A 144 -28.10 -41.10 37.94
C PHE A 144 -29.58 -41.40 38.17
N ASN A 145 -30.44 -41.28 37.14
CA ASN A 145 -31.88 -41.56 37.26
C ASN A 145 -32.23 -43.05 37.42
N GLN A 146 -31.36 -43.99 37.05
CA GLN A 146 -31.58 -45.43 37.28
C GLN A 146 -31.34 -45.85 38.75
N ASN A 147 -30.71 -44.99 39.56
CA ASN A 147 -30.35 -45.30 40.94
C ASN A 147 -31.17 -44.49 41.97
N GLU A 148 -32.17 -43.72 41.54
CA GLU A 148 -32.93 -42.81 42.41
C GLU A 148 -34.35 -43.35 42.61
N SER A 149 -34.46 -44.37 43.46
CA SER A 149 -35.72 -44.86 44.00
C SER A 149 -35.65 -44.86 45.53
N GLU A 150 -35.56 -43.67 46.16
CA GLU A 150 -35.95 -43.45 47.56
C GLU A 150 -36.28 -41.96 47.82
N PRO A 151 -37.27 -41.63 48.69
CA PRO A 151 -37.71 -40.26 48.87
C PRO A 151 -37.04 -39.54 50.07
N VAL A 152 -36.45 -38.39 49.73
CA VAL A 152 -36.51 -37.07 50.41
C VAL A 152 -36.07 -36.95 51.89
N LYS A 153 -34.85 -36.39 52.10
CA LYS A 153 -34.53 -35.49 53.24
C LYS A 153 -33.65 -34.24 52.92
N ASP A 154 -33.07 -34.09 51.73
CA ASP A 154 -32.01 -33.08 51.51
C ASP A 154 -32.44 -31.79 50.76
N LEU A 155 -33.66 -31.30 50.96
CA LEU A 155 -34.17 -30.14 50.20
C LEU A 155 -33.47 -28.81 50.56
N GLU A 156 -33.04 -28.61 51.81
CA GLU A 156 -32.40 -27.37 52.25
C GLU A 156 -30.91 -27.29 51.85
N GLU A 157 -30.17 -28.40 51.91
CA GLU A 157 -28.73 -28.42 51.60
C GLU A 157 -28.46 -28.28 50.08
N LYS A 158 -29.37 -28.82 49.25
CA LYS A 158 -29.34 -28.65 47.77
C LYS A 158 -29.68 -27.23 47.33
N GLN A 159 -30.47 -26.47 48.10
CA GLN A 159 -30.85 -25.09 47.76
C GLN A 159 -29.68 -24.12 48.01
N MET A 160 -28.97 -24.25 49.13
CA MET A 160 -27.80 -23.41 49.43
C MET A 160 -26.60 -23.62 48.48
N PHE A 161 -26.42 -24.84 47.96
CA PHE A 161 -25.34 -25.14 47.01
C PHE A 161 -25.59 -24.52 45.62
N ASN A 162 -26.86 -24.47 45.20
CA ASN A 162 -27.27 -23.87 43.94
C ASN A 162 -27.11 -22.34 43.95
N ASP A 163 -27.47 -21.66 45.04
CA ASP A 163 -27.39 -20.19 45.10
C ASP A 163 -25.96 -19.67 44.95
N LYS A 164 -24.97 -20.35 45.54
CA LYS A 164 -23.54 -20.00 45.38
C LYS A 164 -23.05 -20.17 43.95
N GLU A 165 -23.48 -21.21 43.25
CA GLU A 165 -23.13 -21.40 41.83
C GLU A 165 -23.79 -20.34 40.94
N TYR A 166 -25.05 -19.95 41.23
CA TYR A 166 -25.75 -18.88 40.53
C TYR A 166 -25.10 -17.51 40.78
N GLU A 167 -24.66 -17.22 42.00
CA GLU A 167 -23.90 -15.98 42.30
C GLU A 167 -22.58 -15.93 41.53
N VAL A 168 -21.80 -17.02 41.52
CA VAL A 168 -20.55 -17.08 40.77
C VAL A 168 -20.79 -16.93 39.27
N ALA A 169 -21.87 -17.53 38.75
CA ALA A 169 -22.26 -17.36 37.34
C ALA A 169 -22.69 -15.92 37.04
N ALA A 170 -23.49 -15.30 37.92
CA ALA A 170 -23.94 -13.92 37.78
C ALA A 170 -22.76 -12.94 37.79
N VAL A 171 -21.81 -13.10 38.71
CA VAL A 171 -20.58 -12.28 38.76
C VAL A 171 -19.75 -12.45 37.49
N LYS A 172 -19.63 -13.67 36.95
CA LYS A 172 -18.94 -13.91 35.67
C LYS A 172 -19.62 -13.19 34.50
N ILE A 173 -20.95 -13.23 34.43
CA ILE A 173 -21.72 -12.55 33.39
C ILE A 173 -21.58 -11.02 33.52
N GLN A 174 -21.72 -10.49 34.73
CA GLN A 174 -21.61 -9.06 35.01
C GLN A 174 -20.20 -8.52 34.71
N THR A 175 -19.15 -9.24 35.10
CA THR A 175 -17.76 -8.85 34.80
C THR A 175 -17.46 -8.92 33.31
N ALA A 176 -17.95 -9.94 32.61
CA ALA A 176 -17.85 -10.05 31.15
C ALA A 176 -18.58 -8.90 30.44
N TYR A 177 -19.79 -8.55 30.88
CA TYR A 177 -20.56 -7.44 30.34
C TYR A 177 -19.88 -6.09 30.57
N ARG A 178 -19.43 -5.80 31.79
CA ARG A 178 -18.68 -4.57 32.11
C ARG A 178 -17.43 -4.45 31.23
N GLY A 179 -16.69 -5.55 31.06
CA GLY A 179 -15.53 -5.60 30.15
C GLY A 179 -15.90 -5.37 28.68
N HIS A 180 -17.01 -5.95 28.21
CA HIS A 180 -17.51 -5.73 26.86
C HIS A 180 -17.90 -4.27 26.63
N ALA A 181 -18.72 -3.68 27.53
CA ALA A 181 -19.16 -2.29 27.46
C ALA A 181 -17.97 -1.32 27.44
N GLY A 182 -16.96 -1.54 28.28
CA GLY A 182 -15.73 -0.75 28.29
C GLY A 182 -14.97 -0.81 26.96
N ARG A 183 -14.83 -2.01 26.38
CA ARG A 183 -14.19 -2.19 25.07
C ARG A 183 -14.97 -1.52 23.95
N THR A 184 -16.30 -1.63 23.94
CA THR A 184 -17.17 -0.98 22.95
C THR A 184 -17.09 0.54 23.03
N LYS A 185 -16.98 1.11 24.24
CA LYS A 185 -16.77 2.56 24.41
C LYS A 185 -15.39 2.98 23.86
N ALA A 186 -14.33 2.26 24.25
CA ALA A 186 -12.98 2.57 23.79
C ALA A 186 -12.82 2.46 22.26
N THR A 187 -13.52 1.54 21.59
CA THR A 187 -13.49 1.47 20.12
C THR A 187 -14.20 2.66 19.47
N LYS A 188 -15.35 3.10 20.02
CA LYS A 188 -16.04 4.32 19.59
C LYS A 188 -15.17 5.56 19.78
N ASP A 189 -14.51 5.70 20.93
CA ASP A 189 -13.63 6.85 21.23
C ASP A 189 -12.41 6.88 20.29
N LYS A 190 -11.80 5.72 20.01
CA LYS A 190 -10.72 5.61 19.02
C LYS A 190 -11.19 6.02 17.61
N ALA A 191 -12.39 5.61 17.21
CA ALA A 191 -12.97 6.00 15.94
C ALA A 191 -13.24 7.52 15.88
N ALA A 192 -13.82 8.09 16.92
CA ALA A 192 -14.06 9.52 17.04
C ALA A 192 -12.75 10.32 16.95
N THR A 193 -11.71 9.89 17.67
CA THR A 193 -10.39 10.51 17.62
C THR A 193 -9.81 10.52 16.20
N LYS A 194 -9.94 9.42 15.45
CA LYS A 194 -9.49 9.35 14.04
C LYS A 194 -10.25 10.34 13.16
N ILE A 195 -11.58 10.41 13.30
CA ILE A 195 -12.41 11.34 12.52
C ILE A 195 -12.02 12.78 12.83
N GLN A 196 -11.92 13.13 14.11
CA GLN A 196 -11.52 14.46 14.57
C GLN A 196 -10.13 14.85 14.06
N ALA A 197 -9.14 13.96 14.17
CA ALA A 197 -7.78 14.21 13.66
C ALA A 197 -7.79 14.44 12.14
N ARG A 198 -8.56 13.64 11.39
CA ARG A 198 -8.69 13.77 9.93
C ARG A 198 -9.35 15.09 9.54
N TYR A 199 -10.39 15.49 10.27
CA TYR A 199 -11.08 16.77 10.06
C TYR A 199 -10.17 17.96 10.37
N ARG A 200 -9.48 17.97 11.52
CA ARG A 200 -8.51 19.02 11.86
C ARG A 200 -7.45 19.18 10.78
N GLY A 201 -6.88 18.08 10.31
CA GLY A 201 -5.91 18.09 9.20
C GLY A 201 -6.50 18.59 7.89
N TYR A 202 -7.74 18.20 7.55
CA TYR A 202 -8.44 18.72 6.37
C TYR A 202 -8.65 20.23 6.46
N HIS A 203 -9.07 20.73 7.63
CA HIS A 203 -9.38 22.14 7.82
C HIS A 203 -8.15 23.03 7.63
N VAL A 204 -7.00 22.61 8.18
CA VAL A 204 -5.70 23.28 7.98
C VAL A 204 -5.32 23.28 6.49
N ARG A 205 -5.36 22.12 5.82
CA ARG A 205 -5.02 22.03 4.39
C ARG A 205 -5.94 22.87 3.51
N LYS A 206 -7.25 22.91 3.80
CA LYS A 206 -8.21 23.74 3.09
C LYS A 206 -7.88 25.23 3.25
N TYR A 207 -7.57 25.67 4.47
CA TYR A 207 -7.19 27.06 4.75
C TYR A 207 -5.94 27.47 3.97
N TYR A 208 -4.86 26.68 4.05
CA TYR A 208 -3.61 26.99 3.33
C TYR A 208 -3.74 26.88 1.82
N LYS A 209 -4.57 25.95 1.31
CA LYS A 209 -4.86 25.88 -0.12
C LYS A 209 -5.58 27.15 -0.61
N LYS A 210 -6.55 27.66 0.16
CA LYS A 210 -7.25 28.92 -0.13
C LYS A 210 -6.29 30.12 -0.07
N LYS A 211 -5.50 30.23 1.00
CA LYS A 211 -4.50 31.30 1.15
C LYS A 211 -3.44 31.26 0.04
N SER A 212 -2.99 30.08 -0.37
CA SER A 212 -2.04 29.91 -1.48
C SER A 212 -2.66 30.28 -2.83
N SER A 213 -3.93 29.92 -3.09
CA SER A 213 -4.61 30.39 -4.30
C SER A 213 -4.83 31.90 -4.31
N GLU A 214 -5.11 32.52 -3.16
CA GLU A 214 -5.26 33.98 -3.03
C GLU A 214 -3.91 34.70 -3.18
N SER A 215 -2.82 34.16 -2.61
CA SER A 215 -1.45 34.67 -2.76
C SER A 215 -0.97 34.58 -4.21
N LEU A 216 -1.26 33.48 -4.91
CA LEU A 216 -0.93 33.29 -6.33
C LEU A 216 -1.61 34.32 -7.25
N HIS A 217 -2.77 34.87 -6.86
CA HIS A 217 -3.44 35.94 -7.62
C HIS A 217 -2.87 37.33 -7.32
N SER A 218 -2.20 37.54 -6.18
CA SER A 218 -1.47 38.78 -5.89
C SER A 218 0.01 38.75 -6.34
N GLU A 219 0.60 37.56 -6.47
CA GLU A 219 2.02 37.38 -6.85
C GLU A 219 2.23 37.26 -8.36
N SER A 220 1.19 37.06 -9.17
CA SER A 220 1.30 37.11 -10.64
C SER A 220 1.67 38.51 -11.16
N ASP A 221 1.41 39.56 -10.38
CA ASP A 221 1.75 40.95 -10.74
C ASP A 221 3.17 41.36 -10.31
N VAL A 222 3.88 40.53 -9.53
CA VAL A 222 5.19 40.87 -8.93
C VAL A 222 6.33 39.95 -9.42
N LYS A 223 6.02 38.82 -10.06
CA LYS A 223 6.98 37.72 -10.33
C LYS A 223 7.91 37.86 -11.54
N GLU A 224 8.15 39.06 -12.05
CA GLU A 224 9.22 39.27 -13.03
C GLU A 224 10.58 39.60 -12.40
N LYS A 225 10.70 39.70 -11.05
CA LYS A 225 11.90 40.23 -10.38
C LYS A 225 12.63 39.37 -9.33
N SER A 226 12.24 38.12 -9.06
CA SER A 226 12.85 37.35 -7.94
C SER A 226 13.33 35.94 -8.32
N ASN A 227 13.96 35.79 -9.49
CA ASN A 227 14.54 34.51 -9.93
C ASN A 227 15.95 34.23 -9.36
N GLU A 228 16.35 34.86 -8.25
CA GLU A 228 17.63 34.60 -7.60
C GLU A 228 17.47 34.36 -6.08
N GLU A 229 18.13 33.29 -5.63
CA GLU A 229 18.34 32.78 -4.28
C GLU A 229 17.19 32.04 -3.57
N PHE A 230 17.33 30.70 -3.49
CA PHE A 230 16.68 29.89 -2.46
C PHE A 230 17.05 30.45 -1.08
N GLY A 231 16.06 30.87 -0.31
CA GLY A 231 16.28 31.51 1.00
C GLY A 231 17.09 30.63 1.94
N GLU A 232 18.05 31.25 2.65
CA GLU A 232 18.98 30.57 3.56
C GLU A 232 18.27 29.67 4.58
N ASP A 233 17.05 30.04 4.99
CA ASP A 233 16.26 29.29 5.96
C ASP A 233 15.77 27.94 5.44
N GLU A 234 15.48 27.81 4.14
CA GLU A 234 15.07 26.54 3.52
C GLU A 234 16.25 25.57 3.44
N ILE A 235 17.45 26.08 3.12
CA ILE A 235 18.70 25.32 3.10
C ILE A 235 19.05 24.84 4.51
N ARG A 236 18.93 25.71 5.52
CA ARG A 236 19.13 25.34 6.94
C ARG A 236 18.13 24.28 7.40
N ALA A 237 16.85 24.41 7.05
CA ALA A 237 15.82 23.45 7.42
C ALA A 237 16.06 22.07 6.79
N ALA A 238 16.43 22.03 5.50
CA ALA A 238 16.82 20.80 4.80
C ALA A 238 18.04 20.14 5.47
N GLY A 239 19.05 20.93 5.86
CA GLY A 239 20.23 20.45 6.59
C GLY A 239 19.88 19.77 7.92
N ILE A 240 19.02 20.39 8.72
CA ILE A 240 18.58 19.84 10.02
C ILE A 240 17.82 18.52 9.83
N ILE A 241 16.92 18.44 8.84
CA ILE A 241 16.14 17.24 8.54
C ILE A 241 17.07 16.09 8.12
N GLN A 242 18.02 16.37 7.24
CA GLN A 242 19.00 15.39 6.78
C GLN A 242 19.90 14.91 7.92
N GLN A 243 20.39 15.82 8.76
CA GLN A 243 21.22 15.48 9.92
C GLN A 243 20.46 14.57 10.91
N LYS A 244 19.20 14.90 11.21
CA LYS A 244 18.34 14.10 12.09
C LYS A 244 18.09 12.71 11.52
N TYR A 245 17.85 12.60 10.21
CA TYR A 245 17.67 11.32 9.55
C TYR A 245 18.94 10.47 9.56
N ARG A 246 20.11 11.06 9.28
CA ARG A 246 21.42 10.37 9.35
C ARG A 246 21.67 9.79 10.74
N LYS A 247 21.41 10.58 11.80
CA LYS A 247 21.51 10.12 13.20
C LYS A 247 20.51 8.99 13.52
N HIS A 248 19.27 9.10 13.07
CA HIS A 248 18.28 8.04 13.31
C HIS A 248 18.69 6.73 12.60
N ARG A 249 19.21 6.82 11.38
CA ARG A 249 19.68 5.66 10.61
C ARG A 249 20.86 4.95 11.30
N SER A 250 21.83 5.69 11.82
CA SER A 250 22.98 5.09 12.53
C SER A 250 22.54 4.37 13.81
N VAL A 251 21.73 5.03 14.65
CA VAL A 251 21.19 4.44 15.89
C VAL A 251 20.34 3.19 15.60
N LYS A 252 19.59 3.18 14.51
CA LYS A 252 18.80 2.02 14.12
C LYS A 252 19.68 0.82 13.74
N ALA A 253 20.76 1.06 13.00
CA ALA A 253 21.70 0.00 12.61
C ALA A 253 22.42 -0.59 13.83
N GLU A 254 22.87 0.26 14.76
CA GLU A 254 23.53 -0.17 16.01
C GLU A 254 22.59 -1.03 16.87
N LYS A 255 21.32 -0.61 17.04
CA LYS A 255 20.32 -1.41 17.77
C LYS A 255 20.04 -2.76 17.11
N GLU A 256 20.13 -2.84 15.78
CA GLU A 256 19.92 -4.08 15.05
C GLU A 256 21.08 -5.05 15.26
N GLU A 257 22.32 -4.55 15.33
CA GLU A 257 23.50 -5.36 15.69
C GLU A 257 23.45 -5.85 17.14
N ILE A 258 23.11 -4.99 18.10
CA ILE A 258 22.92 -5.39 19.51
C ILE A 258 21.87 -6.50 19.60
N ARG A 259 20.75 -6.37 18.85
CA ARG A 259 19.70 -7.39 18.83
C ARG A 259 20.19 -8.73 18.27
N LYS A 260 21.07 -8.74 17.27
CA LYS A 260 21.69 -9.98 16.75
C LYS A 260 22.59 -10.63 17.79
N GLN A 261 23.39 -9.82 18.50
CA GLN A 261 24.25 -10.29 19.58
C GLN A 261 23.43 -10.90 20.73
N ASP A 262 22.36 -10.22 21.17
CA ASP A 262 21.46 -10.73 22.22
C ASP A 262 20.81 -12.06 21.81
N LEU A 263 20.35 -12.18 20.56
CA LEU A 263 19.79 -13.42 20.04
C LEU A 263 20.80 -14.56 20.03
N ALA A 264 22.06 -14.27 19.67
CA ALA A 264 23.14 -15.26 19.73
C ALA A 264 23.43 -15.67 21.17
N ALA A 265 23.52 -14.70 22.10
CA ALA A 265 23.73 -14.95 23.53
C ALA A 265 22.61 -15.83 24.11
N VAL A 266 21.34 -15.54 23.81
CA VAL A 266 20.20 -16.36 24.26
C VAL A 266 20.28 -17.79 23.73
N LYS A 267 20.71 -17.99 22.47
CA LYS A 267 20.91 -19.33 21.90
C LYS A 267 21.99 -20.10 22.66
N ILE A 268 23.13 -19.47 22.93
CA ILE A 268 24.24 -20.06 23.69
C ILE A 268 23.78 -20.41 25.11
N GLN A 269 23.17 -19.45 25.80
CA GLN A 269 22.65 -19.64 27.17
C GLN A 269 21.62 -20.77 27.24
N ARG A 270 20.70 -20.85 26.26
CA ARG A 270 19.71 -21.93 26.18
C ARG A 270 20.37 -23.29 25.97
N SER A 271 21.34 -23.37 25.06
CA SER A 271 22.10 -24.59 24.79
C SER A 271 22.83 -25.06 26.05
N TYR A 272 23.53 -24.16 26.73
CA TYR A 272 24.26 -24.45 27.96
C TYR A 272 23.33 -24.87 29.10
N ARG A 273 22.20 -24.18 29.32
CA ARG A 273 21.19 -24.59 30.31
C ARG A 273 20.68 -26.00 30.04
N GLY A 274 20.46 -26.34 28.78
CA GLY A 274 20.09 -27.69 28.35
C GLY A 274 21.18 -28.72 28.63
N TYR A 275 22.44 -28.42 28.27
CA TYR A 275 23.60 -29.27 28.56
C TYR A 275 23.76 -29.50 30.07
N ARG A 276 23.72 -28.44 30.87
CA ARG A 276 23.83 -28.50 32.32
C ARG A 276 22.74 -29.38 32.93
N SER A 277 21.49 -29.23 32.47
CA SER A 277 20.37 -30.06 32.93
C SER A 277 20.65 -31.55 32.63
N ARG A 278 21.12 -31.87 31.42
CA ARG A 278 21.47 -33.24 31.02
C ARG A 278 22.65 -33.81 31.81
N LYS A 279 23.67 -33.00 32.10
CA LYS A 279 24.83 -33.42 32.89
C LYS A 279 24.45 -33.73 34.33
N VAL A 280 23.52 -32.97 34.92
CA VAL A 280 23.02 -33.21 36.29
C VAL A 280 22.14 -34.47 36.35
N THR A 281 21.37 -34.75 35.30
CA THR A 281 20.50 -35.94 35.22
C THR A 281 21.18 -37.18 34.61
N ALA A 282 22.46 -37.09 34.25
CA ALA A 282 23.18 -38.23 33.68
C ALA A 282 23.60 -39.19 34.81
N PRO A 283 23.34 -40.50 34.69
CA PRO A 283 23.85 -41.48 35.65
C PRO A 283 25.39 -41.54 35.61
N PRO A 284 26.07 -41.91 36.71
CA PRO A 284 27.53 -42.04 36.72
C PRO A 284 27.96 -43.04 35.65
N SER A 285 29.02 -42.73 34.89
CA SER A 285 29.58 -43.66 33.91
C SER A 285 30.08 -44.91 34.62
N GLU A 286 29.53 -46.07 34.26
CA GLU A 286 30.11 -47.36 34.62
C GLU A 286 31.48 -47.47 33.94
N ASP A 287 32.54 -47.38 34.73
CA ASP A 287 33.90 -47.67 34.29
C ASP A 287 33.96 -49.15 33.85
N ILE A 288 33.96 -49.37 32.55
CA ILE A 288 34.22 -50.69 31.96
C ILE A 288 35.69 -51.00 32.24
N LYS A 289 35.94 -51.85 33.25
CA LYS A 289 37.26 -52.47 33.46
C LYS A 289 37.65 -53.23 32.17
N PRO A 290 38.87 -53.04 31.64
CA PRO A 290 39.34 -53.83 30.52
C PRO A 290 39.48 -55.29 30.97
N GLY A 291 38.77 -56.19 30.29
CA GLY A 291 38.77 -57.62 30.58
C GLY A 291 40.14 -58.26 30.33
N GLU A 292 40.53 -59.09 31.30
CA GLU A 292 41.52 -60.18 31.18
C GLU A 292 41.09 -61.24 30.16
#